data_AF-A0A662BFP7-F1
#
_entry.id   AF-A0A662BFP7-F1
#
_cell.length_a   1.000
_cell.length_b   1.000
_cell.length_c   1.000
_cell.angle_alpha   90.00
_cell.angle_beta   90.00
_cell.angle_gamma   90.00
#
_symmetry.space_group_name_H-M   'P 1'
#
loop_
_entity.id
_entity.type
_entity.pdbx_description
1 polymer ?
#
loop_
_entity_poly.entity_id
_entity_poly.type
_entity_poly.pdbx_seq_one_letter_code
_entity_poly.pdbx_strand_id
1 'polypeptide(L)' 'MISTNIFRAIGDFCTDILFLPYDAFRFTKGWWNSNLVNAIFVSIIILLLMYWIGRLVSYRNTVNE' A
#
# COMPACT_ATOMS: atom_id res chain seq x y z
N MET A 1 19.72 10.28 -24.70
CA MET A 1 18.92 9.10 -24.29
C MET A 1 17.84 9.57 -23.33
N ILE A 2 16.60 9.73 -23.82
CA ILE A 2 15.47 10.21 -23.01
C ILE A 2 14.93 9.08 -22.09
N SER A 3 15.08 7.82 -22.49
CA SER A 3 14.70 6.66 -21.68
C SER A 3 15.45 6.60 -20.34
N THR A 4 16.75 6.86 -20.31
CA THR A 4 17.52 6.90 -19.05
C THR A 4 17.10 8.06 -18.14
N ASN A 5 16.54 9.15 -18.70
CA ASN A 5 16.04 10.27 -17.89
C ASN A 5 14.69 9.95 -17.24
N ILE A 6 13.76 9.26 -17.93
CA ILE A 6 12.49 8.90 -17.30
C ILE A 6 12.66 7.85 -16.20
N PHE A 7 13.54 6.87 -16.39
CA PHE A 7 13.83 5.89 -15.33
C PHE A 7 14.54 6.51 -14.13
N ARG A 8 15.41 7.51 -14.33
CA ARG A 8 16.01 8.30 -13.24
C ARG A 8 14.96 9.14 -12.52
N ALA A 9 14.12 9.86 -13.24
CA ALA A 9 13.06 10.67 -12.64
C ALA A 9 12.06 9.83 -11.83
N ILE A 10 11.71 8.64 -12.33
CA ILE A 10 10.88 7.68 -11.56
C ILE A 10 11.63 7.20 -10.32
N GLY A 11 12.93 6.92 -10.45
CA GLY A 11 13.80 6.58 -9.32
C GLY A 11 13.78 7.65 -8.24
N ASP A 12 14.13 8.89 -8.59
CA ASP A 12 14.18 10.04 -7.69
C ASP A 12 12.80 10.30 -7.05
N PHE A 13 11.72 10.19 -7.83
CA PHE A 13 10.36 10.29 -7.27
C PHE A 13 10.10 9.21 -6.23
N CYS A 14 10.42 7.95 -6.52
CA CYS A 14 10.20 6.84 -5.60
C CYS A 14 11.12 6.87 -4.37
N THR A 15 12.33 7.43 -4.45
CA THR A 15 13.25 7.49 -3.30
C THR A 15 13.05 8.73 -2.46
N ASP A 16 12.78 9.89 -3.08
CA ASP A 16 12.90 11.18 -2.39
C ASP A 16 11.54 11.84 -2.15
N ILE A 17 10.53 11.55 -2.98
CA ILE A 17 9.23 12.25 -2.95
C ILE A 17 8.12 11.35 -2.41
N LEU A 18 7.99 10.14 -2.96
CA LEU A 18 6.87 9.23 -2.69
C LEU A 18 6.75 8.86 -1.21
N PHE A 19 7.88 8.73 -0.52
CA PHE A 19 7.93 8.34 0.89
C PHE A 19 8.19 9.48 1.88
N LEU A 20 8.27 10.73 1.40
CA LEU A 20 8.44 11.91 2.25
C LEU A 20 7.45 11.98 3.44
N PRO A 21 6.12 11.77 3.24
CA PRO A 21 5.20 11.78 4.38
C PRO A 21 5.44 10.61 5.33
N TYR A 22 5.82 9.43 4.82
CA TYR A 22 6.13 8.27 5.66
C TYR A 22 7.35 8.52 6.54
N ASP A 23 8.41 9.10 5.99
CA ASP A 23 9.61 9.46 6.73
C ASP A 23 9.32 10.48 7.84
N ALA A 24 8.43 11.44 7.57
CA ALA A 24 8.01 12.41 8.58
C ALA A 24 7.33 11.75 9.79
N PHE A 25 6.50 10.70 9.58
CA PHE A 25 5.81 9.99 10.66
C PHE A 25 6.68 8.94 11.35
N ARG A 26 7.53 8.23 10.59
CA ARG A 26 8.38 7.14 11.09
C ARG A 26 9.27 7.55 12.27
N PHE A 27 9.80 8.76 12.25
CA PHE A 27 10.72 9.25 13.29
C PHE A 27 10.03 9.99 14.44
N THR A 28 8.68 10.02 14.45
CA THR A 28 7.93 10.61 15.56
C THR A 28 8.03 9.75 16.82
N LYS A 29 7.92 10.39 17.99
CA LYS A 29 7.86 9.69 19.28
C LYS A 29 6.47 9.12 19.51
N GLY A 30 6.41 7.86 19.92
CA GLY A 30 5.18 7.18 20.31
C GLY A 30 4.79 6.09 19.31
N TRP A 31 4.57 4.88 19.85
CA TRP A 31 4.37 3.66 19.06
C TRP A 31 3.24 3.77 18.03
N TRP A 32 2.12 4.38 18.40
CA TRP A 32 0.98 4.56 17.49
C TRP A 32 1.27 5.51 16.33
N ASN A 33 1.92 6.64 16.62
CA ASN A 33 2.21 7.66 15.61
C ASN A 33 3.27 7.17 14.61
N SER A 34 4.32 6.49 15.09
CA SER A 34 5.35 5.92 14.21
C SER A 34 4.82 4.83 13.29
N ASN A 35 3.71 4.17 13.66
CA ASN A 35 3.12 3.05 12.91
C ASN A 35 1.80 3.38 12.21
N LEU A 36 1.32 4.63 12.26
CA LEU A 36 0.02 5.01 11.70
C LEU A 36 -0.09 4.65 10.21
N VAL A 37 0.94 4.95 9.43
CA VAL A 37 0.98 4.64 7.99
C VAL A 37 0.94 3.12 7.76
N ASN A 38 1.74 2.36 8.51
CA ASN A 38 1.74 0.89 8.42
C ASN A 38 0.37 0.30 8.79
N ALA A 39 -0.28 0.84 9.83
CA ALA A 39 -1.60 0.41 10.25
C ALA A 39 -2.63 0.62 9.13
N ILE A 40 -2.61 1.78 8.45
CA ILE A 40 -3.50 2.07 7.31
C ILE A 40 -3.27 1.07 6.17
N PHE A 41 -2.02 0.82 5.77
CA PHE A 41 -1.71 -0.13 4.70
C PHE A 41 -2.19 -1.56 5.05
N VAL A 42 -1.91 -2.02 6.27
CA VAL A 42 -2.36 -3.35 6.73
C VAL A 42 -3.89 -3.43 6.74
N SER A 43 -4.58 -2.39 7.22
CA SER A 43 -6.04 -2.35 7.20
C SER A 43 -6.61 -2.44 5.78
N ILE A 44 -6.05 -1.69 4.82
CA ILE A 44 -6.48 -1.76 3.41
C ILE A 44 -6.30 -3.17 2.85
N ILE A 45 -5.15 -3.81 3.11
CA ILE A 45 -4.87 -5.18 2.66
C ILE A 45 -5.89 -6.16 3.25
N ILE A 46 -6.18 -6.06 4.55
CA ILE A 46 -7.17 -6.93 5.21
C ILE A 46 -8.56 -6.74 4.59
N LEU A 47 -9.00 -5.49 4.36
CA LEU A 47 -10.29 -5.19 3.72
C LEU A 47 -10.36 -5.78 2.31
N LEU A 48 -9.31 -5.62 1.51
CA LEU A 48 -9.24 -6.18 0.16
C LEU A 48 -9.25 -7.71 0.19
N LEU A 49 -8.51 -8.34 1.11
CA LEU A 49 -8.52 -9.79 1.26
C LEU A 49 -9.91 -10.31 1.66
N MET A 50 -10.59 -9.65 2.60
CA MET A 50 -11.97 -10.00 2.98
C MET A 50 -12.92 -9.88 1.79
N TYR A 51 -12.82 -8.80 1.01
CA TYR A 51 -13.60 -8.64 -0.22
C TYR A 51 -13.33 -9.77 -1.22
N TRP A 52 -12.06 -10.09 -1.49
CA TRP A 52 -11.66 -11.15 -2.42
C TRP A 52 -12.17 -12.52 -1.99
N ILE A 53 -11.98 -12.88 -0.71
CA ILE A 53 -12.48 -14.15 -0.18
C ILE A 53 -14.02 -14.20 -0.28
N GLY A 54 -14.71 -13.10 0.04
CA GLY A 54 -16.16 -12.99 -0.12
C GLY A 54 -16.61 -13.22 -1.57
N ARG A 55 -15.89 -12.65 -2.54
CA ARG A 55 -16.16 -12.89 -3.97
C ARG A 55 -15.92 -14.33 -4.39
N LEU A 56 -14.86 -14.97 -3.90
CA LEU A 56 -14.57 -16.39 -4.19
C LEU A 56 -15.65 -17.31 -3.62
N VAL A 57 -16.12 -17.05 -2.40
CA VAL A 57 -17.21 -17.82 -1.77
C VAL A 57 -18.52 -17.63 -2.53
N SER A 58 -18.85 -16.39 -2.90
CA SER A 58 -20.03 -16.09 -3.71
C SER A 58 -19.99 -16.83 -5.05
N TYR A 59 -18.85 -16.80 -5.75
CA TYR A 59 -18.67 -17.53 -7.00
C TYR A 59 -18.83 -19.04 -6.83
N ARG A 60 -18.28 -19.62 -5.77
CA ARG A 60 -18.43 -21.05 -5.47
C ARG A 60 -19.90 -21.43 -5.24
N ASN A 61 -20.65 -20.62 -4.50
CA ASN A 61 -22.05 -20.92 -4.20
C ASN A 61 -22.91 -20.83 -5.46
N THR A 62 -22.69 -19.85 -6.34
CA THR A 62 -23.43 -19.73 -7.61
C THR A 62 -23.17 -20.86 -8.60
N VAL A 63 -22.04 -21.59 -8.47
CA VAL A 63 -21.69 -22.73 -9.34
C VAL A 63 -22.28 -24.04 -8.82
N ASN A 64 -22.56 -24.13 -7.52
CA ASN A 64 -23.09 -25.33 -6.87
C ASN A 64 -24.64 -25.34 -6.79
N GLU A 65 -25.29 -24.24 -7.18
CA GLU A 65 -26.73 -24.11 -7.41
C GLU A 65 -27.07 -24.47 -8.86
#